data_AF-A0A838GH23-F1
#
_entry.id   AF-A0A838GH23-F1
#
_cell.length_a   1.000
_cell.length_b   1.000
_cell.length_c   1.000
_cell.angle_alpha   90.00
_cell.angle_beta   90.00
_cell.angle_gamma   90.00
#
_symmetry.space_group_name_H-M   'P 1'
#
loop_
_entity.id
_entity.type
_entity.pdbx_description
1 polymer ?
#
loop_
_entity_poly.entity_id
_entity_poly.type
_entity_poly.pdbx_seq_one_letter_code
_entity_poly.pdbx_strand_id
1 'polypeptide(L)' 'DDVVTTGSTLTEAVRALRVAGTGSVAVAVVAATVRRVAGVDTLLPRDGAAG' A
#
# COMPACT_ATOMS: atom_id res chain seq x y z
N ASP A 1 -1.47 -4.55 -12.67
CA ASP A 1 -0.41 -4.89 -11.72
C ASP A 1 -0.98 -5.85 -10.69
N ASP A 2 -0.24 -6.89 -10.34
CA ASP A 2 -0.77 -8.00 -9.56
C ASP A 2 -0.95 -7.60 -8.08
N VAL A 3 0.10 -7.02 -7.48
CA VAL A 3 0.06 -6.58 -6.08
C VAL A 3 0.70 -5.20 -5.96
N VAL A 4 -0.09 -4.24 -5.51
CA VAL A 4 0.39 -2.88 -5.21
C VAL A 4 0.55 -2.71 -3.72
N THR A 5 1.73 -2.25 -3.30
CA THR A 5 1.99 -1.90 -1.90
C THR A 5 1.78 -0.41 -1.64
N THR A 6 2.75 0.42 -2.02
CA THR A 6 2.70 1.88 -1.85
C THR A 6 2.16 2.61 -3.09
N GLY A 7 2.15 1.94 -4.25
CA GLY A 7 1.81 2.54 -5.54
C GLY A 7 2.89 3.47 -6.12
N SER A 8 4.08 3.58 -5.50
CA SER A 8 5.14 4.47 -5.98
C SER A 8 5.63 4.08 -7.37
N THR A 9 5.80 2.78 -7.63
CA THR A 9 6.23 2.28 -8.94
C THR A 9 5.22 2.63 -10.04
N LEU A 10 3.93 2.43 -9.77
CA LEU A 10 2.88 2.79 -10.73
C LEU A 10 2.80 4.29 -10.96
N THR A 11 3.01 5.10 -9.91
CA THR A 11 3.05 6.56 -10.02
C THR A 11 4.16 7.02 -10.97
N GLU A 12 5.38 6.53 -10.78
CA GLU A 12 6.50 6.89 -11.66
C GLU A 12 6.34 6.31 -13.07
N ALA A 13 5.76 5.12 -13.22
CA ALA A 13 5.45 4.55 -14.54
C ALA A 13 4.43 5.41 -15.29
N VAL A 14 3.34 5.83 -14.64
CA VAL A 14 2.34 6.73 -15.22
C VAL A 14 2.98 8.08 -15.57
N ARG A 15 3.87 8.60 -14.73
CA ARG A 15 4.62 9.82 -15.00
C ARG A 15 5.49 9.69 -16.26
N ALA A 16 6.25 8.60 -16.38
CA ALA A 16 7.09 8.34 -17.54
C ALA A 16 6.25 8.23 -18.83
N LEU A 17 5.10 7.53 -18.78
CA LEU A 17 4.18 7.42 -19.92
C LEU A 17 3.62 8.77 -20.36
N ARG A 18 3.28 9.65 -19.41
CA ARG A 18 2.82 11.02 -19.71
C ARG A 18 3.94 11.87 -20.31
N VAL A 19 5.16 11.79 -19.78
CA VAL A 19 6.33 12.47 -20.35
C VAL A 19 6.61 11.99 -21.78
N ALA A 20 6.36 10.71 -22.06
CA ALA A 20 6.44 10.14 -23.41
C ALA A 20 5.28 10.56 -24.34
N GLY A 21 4.36 11.41 -23.87
CA GLY A 21 3.25 11.94 -24.68
C GLY A 21 1.97 11.09 -24.63
N THR A 22 1.91 10.08 -23.77
CA THR A 22 0.65 9.34 -23.57
C THR A 22 -0.36 10.24 -22.88
N GLY A 23 -1.56 10.36 -23.46
CA GLY A 23 -2.66 11.14 -22.90
C GLY A 23 -3.25 10.48 -21.65
N SER A 24 -4.42 9.86 -21.79
CA SER A 24 -5.06 9.13 -20.70
C SER A 24 -4.34 7.81 -20.43
N VAL A 25 -3.99 7.57 -19.15
CA VAL A 25 -3.39 6.32 -18.68
C VAL A 25 -4.29 5.73 -17.61
N ALA A 26 -4.73 4.48 -17.82
CA ALA A 26 -5.48 3.70 -16.85
C ALA A 26 -4.65 2.49 -16.41
N VAL A 27 -4.76 2.10 -15.14
CA VAL A 27 -4.06 0.94 -14.58
C VAL A 27 -5.08 0.06 -13.86
N ALA A 28 -5.10 -1.23 -14.19
CA ALA A 28 -5.86 -2.24 -13.45
C ALA A 28 -4.94 -2.90 -12.42
N VAL A 29 -5.46 -3.16 -11.21
CA VAL A 29 -4.72 -3.77 -10.10
C VAL A 29 -5.51 -4.95 -9.54
N VAL A 30 -4.88 -6.11 -9.39
CA VAL A 30 -5.54 -7.32 -8.86
C VAL A 30 -5.71 -7.22 -7.34
N ALA A 31 -4.66 -6.80 -6.62
CA ALA A 31 -4.70 -6.61 -5.18
C ALA A 31 -3.87 -5.40 -4.71
N ALA A 32 -4.28 -4.77 -3.60
CA ALA A 32 -3.54 -3.70 -2.95
C ALA A 32 -3.39 -3.96 -1.44
N THR A 33 -2.20 -3.72 -0.88
CA THR A 33 -1.98 -3.85 0.56
C THR A 33 -2.34 -2.56 1.29
N VAL A 34 -3.02 -2.65 2.43
CA VAL A 34 -3.32 -1.48 3.28
C VAL A 34 -2.12 -1.18 4.17
N ARG A 35 -1.74 0.10 4.24
CA ARG A 35 -0.76 0.57 5.24
C ARG A 35 -1.39 0.49 6.62
N ARG A 36 -0.86 -0.38 7.48
CA ARG A 36 -1.18 -0.36 8.92
C ARG A 36 -0.53 0.87 9.54
N VAL A 37 -1.34 1.84 9.95
CA VAL A 37 -0.90 2.85 10.90
C VAL A 37 -0.89 2.15 12.25
N ALA A 38 0.25 2.12 12.93
CA ALA A 38 0.30 1.67 14.30
C ALA A 38 -0.53 2.65 15.12
N GLY A 39 -1.82 2.35 15.32
CA GLY A 39 -2.53 2.83 16.49
C GLY A 39 -1.73 2.34 17.68
N VAL A 40 -1.33 3.24 18.56
CA VAL A 40 -0.79 2.85 19.86
C VAL A 40 -1.91 2.09 20.55
N ASP A 41 -1.92 0.76 20.42
CA ASP A 41 -2.75 -0.10 21.25
C ASP A 41 -2.17 0.01 22.66
N THR A 42 -2.65 1.04 23.35
CA THR A 42 -2.44 1.26 24.78
C THR A 42 -2.86 0.01 25.54
N LEU A 43 -1.87 -0.65 26.14
CA LEU A 43 -1.91 -1.43 27.38
C LEU A 43 -3.00 -2.49 27.56
N LEU A 44 -2.58 -3.76 27.49
CA LEU A 44 -2.97 -4.74 28.50
C LEU A 44 -1.73 -5.49 28.99
N PRO A 45 -1.34 -5.37 30.28
CA PRO A 45 -0.41 -6.29 30.91
C PRO A 45 -0.99 -7.70 30.87
N ARG A 46 -0.22 -8.68 30.39
CA ARG A 46 -0.58 -10.09 30.58
C ARG A 46 -0.19 -10.51 31.99
N ASP A 47 -1.02 -10.14 32.97
CA ASP A 47 -0.99 -10.77 34.27
C ASP A 47 -1.91 -12.00 34.25
N GLY A 48 -1.31 -13.16 34.47
CA GLY A 48 -2.02 -14.37 34.85
C GLY A 48 -2.30 -15.38 33.74
N ALA A 49 -1.39 -16.35 33.59
CA ALA A 49 -1.81 -17.73 33.41
C ALA A 49 -0.86 -18.59 34.26
N ALA A 50 -1.30 -18.81 35.49
CA ALA A 50 -0.78 -19.84 36.37
C ALA A 50 -0.96 -21.22 35.72
N GLY A 51 0.04 -22.08 35.92
CA GLY A 51 0.06 -23.48 35.54
C GLY A 51 1.34 -24.11 36.05
#